data_AF-A0A8H4MEC4-F1
#
_entry.id   AF-A0A8H4MEC4-F1
#
_cell.length_a   1.000
_cell.length_b   1.000
_cell.length_c   1.000
_cell.angle_alpha   90.00
_cell.angle_beta   90.00
_cell.angle_gamma   90.00
#
_symmetry.space_group_name_H-M   'P 1'
#
loop_
_entity.id
_entity.type
_entity.pdbx_description
1 polymer ?
#
loop_
_entity_poly.entity_id
_entity_poly.type
_entity_poly.pdbx_seq_one_letter_code
_entity_poly.pdbx_strand_id
1 'polypeptide(L)'
;MSKLFAVTGQNNRRNAGRRAVDTEVLLRESQSQPRDSDRYAAAVARMNYLHARYRRANKITDDDLLHTLGDGLAEILNVIEREEWRKLTDVEKCALGIFHKNLGEDMGIPFDALPSSAEGWKDGLHFALELRNWTIHYEEEVARPTATNDQYVRVYVDSALPGLIKPVVRQMLGADLDDIMRTSLGLESPSLLLSIVLGLVRHSRKLVLRYLALPRPSFLAVKLVHDTPNPETNLYNFERKGLQPWYVRPTLWSKWGPGALLVRIFGGKVPGSRGDRYLPQGYDLMTIGPEPQKGKGLEEMSLDMDVIKARGVATCPFSQAKSGSFK
;
A
#
# COMPACT_ATOMS: atom_id res chain seq x y z
N MET A 1 3.68 -9.18 -11.74
CA MET A 1 3.35 -7.73 -11.76
C MET A 1 4.31 -6.75 -12.49
N SER A 2 5.63 -6.70 -12.24
CA SER A 2 6.51 -5.63 -12.80
C SER A 2 6.50 -5.48 -14.33
N LYS A 3 6.38 -6.60 -15.06
CA LYS A 3 6.23 -6.65 -16.52
C LYS A 3 5.04 -5.84 -17.02
N LEU A 4 3.90 -5.89 -16.32
CA LEU A 4 2.69 -5.16 -16.69
C LEU A 4 2.91 -3.65 -16.59
N PHE A 5 3.59 -3.18 -15.55
CA PHE A 5 3.91 -1.76 -15.41
C PHE A 5 4.85 -1.25 -16.50
N ALA A 6 5.79 -2.08 -16.95
CA ALA A 6 6.66 -1.74 -18.07
C ALA A 6 5.85 -1.55 -19.37
N VAL A 7 5.02 -2.53 -19.73
CA VAL A 7 4.21 -2.49 -20.98
C VAL A 7 3.17 -1.38 -20.97
N THR A 8 2.59 -1.07 -19.82
CA THR A 8 1.57 -0.02 -19.67
C THR A 8 2.16 1.40 -19.52
N GLY A 9 3.48 1.53 -19.55
CA GLY A 9 4.16 2.81 -19.35
C GLY A 9 3.99 3.38 -17.94
N GLN A 10 3.67 2.55 -16.94
CA GLN A 10 3.58 2.96 -15.54
C GLN A 10 4.92 2.80 -14.79
N ASN A 11 5.89 2.08 -15.37
CA ASN A 11 7.25 1.94 -14.84
C ASN A 11 8.25 2.85 -15.59
N ASN A 12 8.03 4.17 -15.54
CA ASN A 12 8.98 5.16 -16.06
C ASN A 12 9.04 6.42 -15.18
N ARG A 13 10.08 7.24 -15.34
CA ARG A 13 10.32 8.44 -14.51
C ARG A 13 9.17 9.45 -14.49
N ARG A 14 8.34 9.48 -15.54
CA ARG A 14 7.22 10.41 -15.65
C ARG A 14 6.03 9.96 -14.81
N ASN A 15 5.69 8.67 -14.88
CA ASN A 15 4.43 8.14 -14.34
C ASN A 15 4.59 7.40 -13.00
N ALA A 16 5.76 6.79 -12.75
CA ALA A 16 6.01 5.92 -11.60
C ALA A 16 5.68 6.58 -10.26
N GLY A 17 6.15 7.82 -10.06
CA GLY A 17 5.90 8.55 -8.81
C GLY A 17 4.41 8.80 -8.53
N ARG A 18 3.66 9.21 -9.56
CA ARG A 18 2.19 9.37 -9.43
C ARG A 18 1.52 8.03 -9.20
N ARG A 19 1.87 6.99 -9.98
CA ARG A 19 1.31 5.65 -9.84
C ARG A 19 1.51 5.07 -8.43
N ALA A 20 2.68 5.27 -7.82
CA ALA A 20 2.90 4.82 -6.45
C ALA A 20 2.01 5.56 -5.44
N VAL A 21 1.87 6.89 -5.59
CA VAL A 21 0.98 7.65 -4.71
C VAL A 21 -0.49 7.30 -4.95
N ASP A 22 -0.93 7.11 -6.19
CA ASP A 22 -2.29 6.70 -6.51
C ASP A 22 -2.64 5.35 -5.87
N THR A 23 -1.72 4.37 -5.95
CA THR A 23 -1.87 3.08 -5.26
C THR A 23 -1.97 3.29 -3.74
N GLU A 24 -1.08 4.10 -3.16
CA GLU A 24 -1.10 4.34 -1.71
C GLU A 24 -2.38 5.04 -1.25
N VAL A 25 -2.88 6.02 -2.01
CA VAL A 25 -4.16 6.68 -1.70
C VAL A 25 -5.30 5.67 -1.65
N LEU A 26 -5.46 4.83 -2.68
CA LEU A 26 -6.52 3.82 -2.71
C LEU A 26 -6.42 2.83 -1.55
N LEU A 27 -5.21 2.39 -1.19
CA LEU A 27 -4.99 1.50 -0.05
C LEU A 27 -5.24 2.20 1.29
N ARG A 28 -4.86 3.47 1.45
CA ARG A 28 -5.08 4.21 2.68
C ARG A 28 -6.55 4.55 2.90
N GLU A 29 -7.28 4.83 1.82
CA GLU A 29 -8.73 5.02 1.86
C GLU A 29 -9.43 3.72 2.27
N SER A 30 -9.08 2.58 1.66
CA SER A 30 -9.68 1.31 2.05
C SER A 30 -9.30 0.87 3.48
N GLN A 31 -8.13 1.24 3.99
CA GLN A 31 -7.68 0.93 5.35
C GLN A 31 -8.26 1.85 6.43
N SER A 32 -8.56 3.10 6.11
CA SER A 32 -8.88 4.13 7.11
C SER A 32 -10.37 4.47 7.20
N GLN A 33 -11.17 3.99 6.25
CA GLN A 33 -12.60 4.30 6.16
C GLN A 33 -13.46 3.10 6.59
N PRO A 34 -14.64 3.32 7.19
CA PRO A 34 -15.60 2.26 7.45
C PRO A 34 -15.97 1.50 6.18
N ARG A 35 -16.09 0.17 6.25
CA ARG A 35 -16.36 -0.69 5.08
C ARG A 35 -17.68 -0.36 4.38
N ASP A 36 -18.66 0.11 5.12
CA ASP A 36 -19.99 0.53 4.64
C ASP A 36 -20.04 1.98 4.11
N SER A 37 -18.91 2.71 4.13
CA SER A 37 -18.84 4.09 3.65
C SER A 37 -18.65 4.19 2.13
N ASP A 38 -19.13 5.29 1.55
CA ASP A 38 -18.89 5.60 0.13
C ASP A 38 -17.39 5.74 -0.19
N ARG A 39 -16.57 6.21 0.76
CA ARG A 39 -15.11 6.36 0.54
C ARG A 39 -14.41 5.01 0.42
N TYR A 40 -14.73 4.06 1.30
CA TYR A 40 -14.21 2.70 1.18
C TYR A 40 -14.64 2.06 -0.15
N ALA A 41 -15.95 2.12 -0.43
CA ALA A 41 -16.53 1.52 -1.62
C ALA A 41 -15.93 2.12 -2.90
N ALA A 42 -15.80 3.45 -2.99
CA ALA A 42 -15.22 4.12 -4.15
C ALA A 42 -13.75 3.73 -4.36
N ALA A 43 -12.96 3.60 -3.29
CA ALA A 43 -11.57 3.18 -3.38
C ALA A 43 -11.44 1.74 -3.90
N VAL A 44 -12.23 0.80 -3.36
CA VAL A 44 -12.21 -0.60 -3.79
C VAL A 44 -12.77 -0.76 -5.21
N ALA A 45 -13.89 -0.13 -5.53
CA ALA A 45 -14.46 -0.14 -6.88
C ALA A 45 -13.49 0.44 -7.92
N ARG A 46 -12.72 1.47 -7.55
CA ARG A 46 -11.69 2.02 -8.44
C ARG A 46 -10.56 1.03 -8.69
N MET A 47 -10.11 0.30 -7.67
CA MET A 47 -9.13 -0.77 -7.83
C MET A 47 -9.68 -1.88 -8.74
N ASN A 48 -10.91 -2.32 -8.51
CA ASN A 48 -11.58 -3.35 -9.31
C ASN A 48 -11.67 -2.94 -10.78
N TYR A 49 -12.17 -1.73 -11.06
CA TYR A 49 -12.26 -1.19 -12.41
C TYR A 49 -10.90 -1.16 -13.13
N LEU A 50 -9.86 -0.63 -12.46
CA LEU A 50 -8.52 -0.53 -13.05
C LEU A 50 -7.90 -1.91 -13.33
N HIS A 51 -8.21 -2.93 -12.52
CA HIS A 51 -7.75 -4.29 -12.70
C HIS A 51 -8.58 -5.10 -13.70
N ALA A 52 -9.88 -4.83 -13.85
CA ALA A 52 -10.84 -5.65 -14.59
C ALA A 52 -10.39 -5.99 -16.03
N ARG A 53 -9.88 -5.01 -16.78
CA ARG A 53 -9.40 -5.24 -18.15
C ARG A 53 -8.19 -6.19 -18.21
N TYR A 54 -7.33 -6.15 -17.20
CA TYR A 54 -6.12 -6.96 -17.14
C TYR A 54 -6.41 -8.35 -16.64
N ARG A 55 -7.35 -8.51 -15.70
CA ARG A 55 -7.89 -9.80 -15.29
C ARG A 55 -8.53 -10.54 -16.47
N ARG A 56 -9.43 -9.86 -17.21
CA ARG A 56 -10.06 -10.43 -18.43
C ARG A 56 -9.05 -10.85 -19.50
N ALA A 57 -7.91 -10.15 -19.59
CA ALA A 57 -6.84 -10.48 -20.53
C ALA A 57 -5.79 -11.47 -19.96
N ASN A 58 -6.04 -12.04 -18.78
CA ASN A 58 -5.14 -12.92 -18.03
C ASN A 58 -3.72 -12.34 -17.85
N LYS A 59 -3.64 -11.03 -17.60
CA LYS A 59 -2.39 -10.28 -17.32
C LYS A 59 -2.19 -9.96 -15.84
N ILE A 60 -3.27 -10.07 -15.06
CA ILE A 60 -3.26 -10.12 -13.60
C ILE A 60 -4.03 -11.40 -13.29
N THR A 61 -3.35 -12.44 -12.82
CA THR A 61 -3.99 -13.69 -12.43
C THR A 61 -4.64 -13.56 -11.06
N ASP A 62 -5.44 -14.55 -10.68
CA ASP A 62 -5.99 -14.58 -9.32
C ASP A 62 -4.89 -14.80 -8.27
N ASP A 63 -3.87 -15.60 -8.57
CA ASP A 63 -2.68 -15.74 -7.71
C ASP A 63 -1.90 -14.43 -7.58
N ASP A 64 -1.75 -13.62 -8.66
CA ASP A 64 -1.12 -12.29 -8.58
C ASP A 64 -1.87 -11.38 -7.59
N LEU A 65 -3.21 -11.45 -7.56
CA LEU A 65 -4.04 -10.66 -6.65
C LEU A 65 -3.98 -11.18 -5.22
N LEU A 66 -4.07 -12.50 -5.03
CA LEU A 66 -3.96 -13.13 -3.72
C LEU A 66 -2.57 -12.88 -3.11
N HIS A 67 -1.52 -12.92 -3.94
CA HIS A 67 -0.16 -12.56 -3.56
C HIS A 67 -0.09 -11.11 -3.11
N THR A 68 -0.60 -10.16 -3.90
CA THR A 68 -0.58 -8.74 -3.53
C THR A 68 -1.38 -8.45 -2.25
N LEU A 69 -2.50 -9.14 -2.04
CA LEU A 69 -3.29 -9.04 -0.82
C LEU A 69 -2.51 -9.58 0.40
N GLY A 70 -1.88 -10.74 0.25
CA GLY A 70 -1.14 -11.39 1.32
C GLY A 70 0.22 -10.74 1.62
N ASP A 71 0.89 -10.16 0.63
CA ASP A 71 2.13 -9.36 0.79
C ASP A 71 1.88 -8.18 1.73
N GLY A 72 0.78 -7.45 1.53
CA GLY A 72 0.36 -6.39 2.44
C GLY A 72 0.17 -6.86 3.90
N LEU A 73 -0.42 -8.05 4.09
CA LEU A 73 -0.59 -8.65 5.42
C LEU A 73 0.75 -9.08 6.02
N ALA A 74 1.55 -9.82 5.24
CA ALA A 74 2.85 -10.35 5.65
C ALA A 74 3.79 -9.21 6.08
N GLU A 75 3.84 -8.12 5.30
CA GLU A 75 4.70 -6.98 5.59
C GLU A 75 4.27 -6.22 6.85
N ILE A 76 2.97 -6.11 7.15
CA ILE A 76 2.51 -5.55 8.43
C ILE A 76 3.06 -6.38 9.59
N LEU A 77 2.98 -7.72 9.51
CA LEU A 77 3.48 -8.61 10.55
C LEU A 77 5.01 -8.54 10.68
N ASN A 78 5.71 -8.57 9.54
CA ASN A 78 7.18 -8.55 9.46
C ASN A 78 7.74 -7.23 10.00
N VAL A 79 7.21 -6.09 9.56
CA VAL A 79 7.68 -4.76 9.97
C VAL A 79 7.43 -4.54 11.46
N ILE A 80 6.28 -4.94 12.00
CA ILE A 80 6.01 -4.73 13.44
C ILE A 80 6.94 -5.61 14.28
N GLU A 81 7.13 -6.88 13.91
CA GLU A 81 8.07 -7.78 14.60
C GLU A 81 9.51 -7.23 14.55
N ARG A 82 9.95 -6.76 13.38
CA ARG A 82 11.31 -6.28 13.14
C ARG A 82 11.56 -4.91 13.75
N GLU A 83 10.65 -3.97 13.59
CA GLU A 83 10.87 -2.55 13.88
C GLU A 83 10.30 -2.13 15.23
N GLU A 84 9.13 -2.62 15.66
CA GLU A 84 8.45 -2.09 16.84
C GLU A 84 8.92 -2.71 18.17
N TRP A 85 8.61 -2.01 19.27
CA TRP A 85 9.04 -2.41 20.62
C TRP A 85 8.20 -3.53 21.24
N ARG A 86 7.02 -3.81 20.67
CA ARG A 86 6.14 -4.92 21.02
C ARG A 86 5.69 -5.67 19.79
N LYS A 87 5.32 -6.92 19.99
CA LYS A 87 4.66 -7.75 18.98
C LYS A 87 3.16 -7.45 18.93
N LEU A 88 2.53 -7.86 17.83
CA LEU A 88 1.07 -7.93 17.76
C LEU A 88 0.55 -9.08 18.61
N THR A 89 -0.53 -8.80 19.33
CA THR A 89 -1.35 -9.81 20.00
C THR A 89 -2.16 -10.63 18.99
N ASP A 90 -2.68 -11.77 19.42
CA ASP A 90 -3.51 -12.61 18.56
C ASP A 90 -4.82 -11.95 18.15
N VAL A 91 -5.38 -11.07 19.00
CA VAL A 91 -6.55 -10.25 18.67
C VAL A 91 -6.23 -9.26 17.55
N GLU A 92 -5.08 -8.59 17.61
CA GLU A 92 -4.67 -7.64 16.57
C GLU A 92 -4.39 -8.36 15.24
N LYS A 93 -3.74 -9.52 15.28
CA LYS A 93 -3.55 -10.37 14.08
C LYS A 93 -4.88 -10.86 13.51
N CYS A 94 -5.84 -11.22 14.37
CA CYS A 94 -7.19 -11.58 13.95
C CYS A 94 -7.89 -10.42 13.24
N ALA A 95 -7.79 -9.20 13.77
CA ALA A 95 -8.33 -8.01 13.12
C ALA A 95 -7.70 -7.75 11.73
N LEU A 96 -6.38 -7.95 11.59
CA LEU A 96 -5.71 -7.89 10.29
C LEU A 96 -6.27 -8.93 9.32
N GLY A 97 -6.49 -10.16 9.77
CA GLY A 97 -7.09 -11.21 8.95
C GLY A 97 -8.52 -10.90 8.53
N ILE A 98 -9.36 -10.36 9.43
CA ILE A 98 -10.71 -9.89 9.10
C ILE A 98 -10.66 -8.80 8.02
N PHE A 99 -9.78 -7.81 8.18
CA PHE A 99 -9.62 -6.75 7.19
C PHE A 99 -9.22 -7.31 5.82
N HIS A 100 -8.19 -8.15 5.74
CA HIS A 100 -7.71 -8.69 4.48
C HIS A 100 -8.71 -9.66 3.84
N LYS A 101 -9.43 -10.46 4.64
CA LYS A 101 -10.52 -11.31 4.13
C LYS A 101 -11.60 -10.48 3.47
N ASN A 102 -12.09 -9.44 4.16
CA ASN A 102 -13.12 -8.54 3.63
C ASN A 102 -12.63 -7.81 2.37
N LEU A 103 -11.42 -7.25 2.39
CA LEU A 103 -10.86 -6.56 1.23
C LEU A 103 -10.72 -7.50 0.03
N GLY A 104 -10.24 -8.73 0.23
CA GLY A 104 -10.13 -9.70 -0.86
C GLY A 104 -11.49 -10.11 -1.43
N GLU A 105 -12.52 -10.27 -0.59
CA GLU A 105 -13.90 -10.52 -1.04
C GLU A 105 -14.47 -9.36 -1.85
N ASP A 106 -14.27 -8.12 -1.39
CA ASP A 106 -14.74 -6.91 -2.06
C ASP A 106 -13.95 -6.62 -3.34
N MET A 107 -12.72 -7.13 -3.44
CA MET A 107 -11.92 -7.13 -4.68
C MET A 107 -12.21 -8.31 -5.61
N GLY A 108 -13.09 -9.24 -5.21
CA GLY A 108 -13.41 -10.45 -5.97
C GLY A 108 -12.19 -11.34 -6.21
N ILE A 109 -11.34 -11.49 -5.21
CA ILE A 109 -10.17 -12.37 -5.21
C ILE A 109 -10.63 -13.75 -4.71
N PRO A 110 -10.48 -14.81 -5.52
CA PRO A 110 -10.78 -16.16 -5.05
C PRO A 110 -9.70 -16.61 -4.05
N PHE A 111 -10.12 -17.43 -3.09
CA PHE A 111 -9.24 -17.94 -2.04
C PHE A 111 -8.91 -19.43 -2.23
N ASP A 112 -9.23 -20.02 -3.39
CA ASP A 112 -9.15 -21.46 -3.65
C ASP A 112 -7.74 -22.06 -3.47
N ALA A 113 -6.71 -21.24 -3.63
CA ALA A 113 -5.32 -21.65 -3.40
C ALA A 113 -4.97 -21.84 -1.91
N LEU A 114 -5.83 -21.34 -1.00
CA LEU A 114 -5.64 -21.46 0.44
C LEU A 114 -6.26 -22.78 0.95
N PRO A 115 -5.51 -23.59 1.74
CA PRO A 115 -5.96 -24.91 2.19
C PRO A 115 -7.34 -24.94 2.84
N SER A 116 -7.67 -23.93 3.64
CA SER A 116 -8.93 -23.90 4.37
C SER A 116 -10.07 -23.26 3.57
N SER A 117 -9.91 -22.97 2.28
CA SER A 117 -10.97 -22.36 1.46
C SER A 117 -12.24 -23.21 1.39
N ALA A 118 -12.09 -24.53 1.30
CA ALA A 118 -13.21 -25.46 1.19
C ALA A 118 -13.93 -25.70 2.53
N GLU A 119 -13.19 -25.79 3.62
CA GLU A 119 -13.72 -26.11 4.97
C GLU A 119 -14.09 -24.84 5.77
N GLY A 120 -13.54 -23.70 5.37
CA GLY A 120 -13.62 -22.43 6.06
C GLY A 120 -12.55 -22.24 7.12
N TRP A 121 -12.30 -20.97 7.48
CA TRP A 121 -11.40 -20.62 8.57
C TRP A 121 -12.16 -20.45 9.88
N LYS A 122 -11.54 -20.85 10.99
CA LYS A 122 -12.05 -20.65 12.35
C LYS A 122 -12.28 -19.17 12.69
N ASP A 123 -11.31 -18.32 12.37
CA ASP A 123 -11.29 -16.89 12.70
C ASP A 123 -10.29 -16.15 11.79
N GLY A 124 -10.18 -14.84 12.00
CA GLY A 124 -9.24 -14.00 11.24
C GLY A 124 -7.78 -14.33 11.52
N LEU A 125 -7.44 -14.86 12.69
CA LEU A 125 -6.05 -15.24 12.97
C LEU A 125 -5.66 -16.44 12.11
N HIS A 126 -6.53 -17.44 12.01
CA HIS A 126 -6.31 -18.58 11.13
C HIS A 126 -6.11 -18.14 9.68
N PHE A 127 -7.03 -17.31 9.16
CA PHE A 127 -6.92 -16.75 7.80
C PHE A 127 -5.63 -15.96 7.59
N ALA A 128 -5.26 -15.09 8.53
CA ALA A 128 -4.06 -14.25 8.42
C ALA A 128 -2.77 -15.08 8.31
N LEU A 129 -2.64 -16.10 9.15
CA LEU A 129 -1.46 -16.97 9.15
C LEU A 129 -1.40 -17.85 7.91
N GLU A 130 -2.54 -18.38 7.47
CA GLU A 130 -2.61 -19.20 6.25
C GLU A 130 -2.28 -18.36 5.00
N LEU A 131 -2.88 -17.17 4.87
CA LEU A 131 -2.58 -16.25 3.77
C LEU A 131 -1.10 -15.86 3.76
N ARG A 132 -0.53 -15.48 4.90
CA ARG A 132 0.91 -15.16 5.03
C ARG A 132 1.79 -16.32 4.55
N ASN A 133 1.51 -17.53 5.02
CA ASN A 133 2.33 -18.69 4.70
C ASN A 133 2.24 -19.04 3.21
N TRP A 134 1.04 -18.97 2.63
CA TRP A 134 0.84 -19.15 1.19
C TRP A 134 1.62 -18.09 0.38
N THR A 135 1.56 -16.82 0.80
CA THR A 135 2.28 -15.72 0.12
C THR A 135 3.78 -15.95 0.09
N ILE A 136 4.39 -16.30 1.23
CA ILE A 136 5.85 -16.56 1.32
C ILE A 136 6.24 -17.71 0.40
N HIS A 137 5.45 -18.79 0.39
CA HIS A 137 5.72 -19.93 -0.48
C HIS A 137 5.57 -19.58 -1.96
N TYR A 138 4.53 -18.83 -2.32
CA TYR A 138 4.33 -18.36 -3.69
C TYR A 138 5.52 -17.51 -4.16
N GLU A 139 6.05 -16.63 -3.30
CA GLU A 139 7.24 -15.82 -3.60
C GLU A 139 8.49 -16.67 -3.83
N GLU A 140 8.71 -17.72 -3.02
CA GLU A 140 9.80 -18.69 -3.24
C GLU A 140 9.75 -19.30 -4.64
N GLU A 141 8.56 -19.49 -5.21
CA GLU A 141 8.37 -20.06 -6.54
C GLU A 141 8.53 -19.04 -7.67
N VAL A 142 7.97 -17.84 -7.53
CA VAL A 142 7.83 -16.89 -8.65
C VAL A 142 8.76 -15.69 -8.60
N ALA A 143 9.28 -15.32 -7.43
CA ALA A 143 10.15 -14.16 -7.29
C ALA A 143 11.54 -14.48 -7.86
N ARG A 144 11.74 -14.09 -9.13
CA ARG A 144 12.97 -14.33 -9.87
C ARG A 144 13.55 -12.99 -10.37
N PRO A 145 14.88 -12.85 -10.42
CA PRO A 145 15.52 -11.68 -11.03
C PRO A 145 15.09 -11.55 -12.50
N THR A 146 14.56 -10.39 -12.87
CA THR A 146 14.18 -10.07 -14.26
C THR A 146 14.58 -8.65 -14.61
N ALA A 147 14.81 -8.37 -15.89
CA ALA A 147 15.15 -7.02 -16.36
C ALA A 147 14.09 -5.97 -15.99
N THR A 148 12.82 -6.37 -15.90
CA THR A 148 11.73 -5.48 -15.49
C THR A 148 11.75 -5.15 -14.00
N ASN A 149 12.30 -6.03 -13.15
CA ASN A 149 12.50 -5.75 -11.73
C ASN A 149 13.67 -4.78 -11.53
N ASP A 150 14.78 -4.96 -12.24
CA ASP A 150 15.89 -3.98 -12.22
C ASP A 150 15.43 -2.61 -12.72
N GLN A 151 14.65 -2.57 -13.82
CA GLN A 151 14.03 -1.32 -14.28
C GLN A 151 13.16 -0.68 -13.20
N TYR A 152 12.38 -1.46 -12.46
CA TYR A 152 11.57 -0.96 -11.36
C TYR A 152 12.44 -0.28 -10.29
N VAL A 153 13.51 -0.92 -9.82
CA VAL A 153 14.42 -0.31 -8.85
C VAL A 153 15.07 0.95 -9.42
N ARG A 154 15.56 0.93 -10.67
CA ARG A 154 16.15 2.11 -11.31
C ARG A 154 15.20 3.30 -11.40
N VAL A 155 13.93 3.03 -11.68
CA VAL A 155 12.91 4.07 -11.82
C VAL A 155 12.49 4.60 -10.45
N TYR A 156 12.14 3.72 -9.50
CA TYR A 156 11.58 4.14 -8.21
C TYR A 156 12.64 4.60 -7.20
N VAL A 157 13.84 4.01 -7.23
CA VAL A 157 14.92 4.31 -6.30
C VAL A 157 15.94 5.23 -6.96
N ASP A 158 16.59 4.77 -8.02
CA ASP A 158 17.77 5.46 -8.55
C ASP A 158 17.44 6.79 -9.22
N SER A 159 16.23 6.96 -9.76
CA SER A 159 15.84 8.23 -10.40
C SER A 159 15.38 9.29 -9.42
N ALA A 160 15.03 8.90 -8.19
CA ALA A 160 14.53 9.78 -7.15
C ALA A 160 15.66 10.41 -6.30
N LEU A 161 16.89 9.90 -6.39
CA LEU A 161 17.98 10.23 -5.48
C LEU A 161 19.20 10.84 -6.20
N PRO A 162 19.93 11.77 -5.56
CA PRO A 162 21.24 12.21 -5.99
C PRO A 162 22.24 11.05 -6.11
N GLY A 163 23.16 11.10 -7.08
CA GLY A 163 24.11 10.02 -7.42
C GLY A 163 24.90 9.44 -6.24
N LEU A 164 25.39 10.32 -5.35
CA LEU A 164 26.30 9.95 -4.26
C LEU A 164 25.64 9.07 -3.19
N ILE A 165 24.33 9.19 -2.97
CA ILE A 165 23.64 8.46 -1.90
C ILE A 165 22.98 7.16 -2.38
N LYS A 166 22.92 6.92 -3.70
CA LYS A 166 22.21 5.76 -4.27
C LYS A 166 22.69 4.42 -3.73
N PRO A 167 24.01 4.12 -3.66
CA PRO A 167 24.47 2.81 -3.19
C PRO A 167 24.06 2.55 -1.74
N VAL A 168 24.11 3.59 -0.90
CA VAL A 168 23.70 3.51 0.50
C VAL A 168 22.19 3.24 0.59
N VAL A 169 21.37 3.98 -0.16
CA VAL A 169 19.91 3.79 -0.11
C VAL A 169 19.50 2.43 -0.67
N ARG A 170 20.13 1.94 -1.74
CA ARG A 170 19.87 0.59 -2.27
C ARG A 170 20.18 -0.49 -1.24
N GLN A 171 21.32 -0.38 -0.55
CA GLN A 171 21.67 -1.30 0.54
C GLN A 171 20.72 -1.18 1.75
N MET A 172 20.27 0.03 2.09
CA MET A 172 19.26 0.23 3.16
C MET A 172 17.94 -0.46 2.80
N LEU A 173 17.45 -0.29 1.56
CA LEU A 173 16.26 -0.99 1.07
C LEU A 173 16.46 -2.50 1.08
N GLY A 174 17.64 -2.98 0.65
CA GLY A 174 18.00 -4.39 0.72
C GLY A 174 18.03 -4.94 2.15
N ALA A 175 18.35 -4.12 3.15
CA ALA A 175 18.36 -4.50 4.57
C ALA A 175 16.96 -4.62 5.20
N ASP A 176 15.92 -4.16 4.50
CA ASP A 176 14.52 -4.23 4.93
C ASP A 176 13.75 -5.38 4.27
N LEU A 177 14.33 -6.02 3.25
CA LEU A 177 13.75 -7.11 2.48
C LEU A 177 14.38 -8.46 2.86
N ASP A 178 13.64 -9.54 2.70
CA ASP A 178 14.19 -10.89 2.74
C ASP A 178 15.09 -11.15 1.51
N ASP A 179 15.86 -12.24 1.57
CA ASP A 179 16.84 -12.57 0.53
C ASP A 179 16.21 -12.87 -0.83
N ILE A 180 15.02 -13.46 -0.87
CA ILE A 180 14.33 -13.81 -2.12
C ILE A 180 13.90 -12.52 -2.81
N MET A 181 13.19 -11.63 -2.09
CA MET A 181 12.71 -10.38 -2.65
C MET A 181 13.88 -9.46 -3.03
N ARG A 182 14.87 -9.31 -2.14
CA ARG A 182 16.09 -8.51 -2.39
C ARG A 182 16.81 -8.96 -3.67
N THR A 183 17.00 -10.27 -3.83
CA THR A 183 17.66 -10.84 -5.01
C THR A 183 16.81 -10.67 -6.26
N SER A 184 15.49 -10.88 -6.16
CA SER A 184 14.56 -10.71 -7.29
C SER A 184 14.53 -9.27 -7.84
N LEU A 185 14.74 -8.27 -6.95
CA LEU A 185 14.81 -6.86 -7.29
C LEU A 185 16.21 -6.40 -7.73
N GLY A 186 17.23 -7.26 -7.61
CA GLY A 186 18.61 -6.89 -7.92
C GLY A 186 19.18 -5.84 -6.97
N LEU A 187 18.77 -5.88 -5.70
CA LEU A 187 19.28 -5.01 -4.64
C LEU A 187 20.51 -5.64 -3.97
N GLU A 188 21.53 -4.82 -3.71
CA GLU A 188 22.73 -5.28 -3.02
C GLU A 188 22.40 -5.65 -1.57
N SER A 189 23.09 -6.65 -1.03
CA SER A 189 23.07 -6.90 0.41
C SER A 189 23.72 -5.73 1.15
N PRO A 190 23.20 -5.36 2.33
CA PRO A 190 23.82 -4.31 3.13
C PRO A 190 25.21 -4.74 3.60
N SER A 191 26.17 -3.82 3.50
CA SER A 191 27.50 -4.01 4.10
C SER A 191 27.40 -4.25 5.60
N LEU A 192 28.35 -4.99 6.17
CA LEU A 192 28.36 -5.33 7.60
C LEU A 192 28.24 -4.07 8.48
N LEU A 193 28.99 -3.02 8.15
CA LEU A 193 28.94 -1.75 8.89
C LEU A 193 27.56 -1.11 8.82
N LEU A 194 26.93 -1.08 7.64
CA LEU A 194 25.57 -0.54 7.50
C LEU A 194 24.56 -1.37 8.28
N SER A 195 24.65 -2.70 8.22
CA SER A 195 23.78 -3.61 8.99
C SER A 195 23.89 -3.37 10.50
N ILE A 196 25.11 -3.16 11.01
CA ILE A 196 25.33 -2.80 12.42
C ILE A 196 24.69 -1.45 12.73
N VAL A 197 24.91 -0.42 11.91
CA VAL A 197 24.32 0.92 12.12
C VAL A 197 22.79 0.87 12.11
N LEU A 198 22.19 0.20 11.12
CA LEU A 198 20.74 0.02 11.04
C LEU A 198 20.23 -0.72 12.26
N GLY A 199 20.90 -1.81 12.66
CA GLY A 199 20.61 -2.53 13.89
C GLY A 199 20.61 -1.61 15.11
N LEU A 200 21.67 -0.83 15.32
CA LEU A 200 21.77 0.12 16.44
C LEU A 200 20.65 1.17 16.42
N VAL A 201 20.36 1.76 15.26
CA VAL A 201 19.27 2.75 15.11
C VAL A 201 17.91 2.12 15.48
N ARG A 202 17.61 0.94 14.95
CA ARG A 202 16.35 0.22 15.22
C ARG A 202 16.21 -0.11 16.71
N HIS A 203 17.24 -0.69 17.33
CA HIS A 203 17.23 -1.08 18.75
C HIS A 203 17.16 0.14 19.68
N SER A 204 17.92 1.19 19.39
CA SER A 204 17.88 2.45 20.15
C SER A 204 16.48 3.06 20.10
N ARG A 205 15.87 3.10 18.91
CA ARG A 205 14.49 3.57 18.74
C ARG A 205 13.49 2.72 19.53
N LYS A 206 13.59 1.38 19.50
CA LYS A 206 12.74 0.49 20.30
C LYS A 206 12.85 0.80 21.80
N LEU A 207 14.08 1.01 22.30
CA LEU A 207 14.35 1.33 23.70
C LEU A 207 13.75 2.69 24.09
N VAL A 208 13.96 3.72 23.27
CA VAL A 208 13.37 5.06 23.49
C VAL A 208 11.84 4.99 23.48
N LEU A 209 11.24 4.30 22.50
CA LEU A 209 9.78 4.17 22.40
C LEU A 209 9.18 3.42 23.59
N ARG A 210 9.88 2.40 24.10
CA ARG A 210 9.38 1.59 25.22
C ARG A 210 9.46 2.28 26.57
N TYR A 211 10.53 3.04 26.82
CA TYR A 211 10.84 3.55 28.16
C TYR A 211 10.79 5.07 28.29
N LEU A 212 10.91 5.83 27.20
CA LEU A 212 11.02 7.30 27.24
C LEU A 212 9.88 8.02 26.50
N ALA A 213 9.20 7.35 25.56
CA ALA A 213 8.10 7.96 24.82
C ALA A 213 6.79 7.87 25.60
N LEU A 214 6.08 8.99 25.69
CA LEU A 214 4.71 9.02 26.20
C LEU A 214 3.73 8.49 25.12
N PRO A 215 2.55 7.98 25.53
CA PRO A 215 1.48 7.65 24.60
C PRO A 215 1.20 8.80 23.64
N ARG A 216 1.14 8.51 22.34
CA ARG A 216 0.90 9.52 21.31
C ARG A 216 -0.53 10.06 21.46
N PRO A 217 -0.73 11.37 21.73
CA PRO A 217 -2.06 11.94 21.79
C PRO A 217 -2.70 12.00 20.41
N SER A 218 -4.03 11.98 20.35
CA SER A 218 -4.80 11.88 19.10
C SER A 218 -4.49 12.98 18.09
N PHE A 219 -4.13 14.19 18.53
CA PHE A 219 -3.78 15.29 17.63
C PHE A 219 -2.41 15.12 16.96
N LEU A 220 -1.56 14.21 17.45
CA LEU A 220 -0.30 13.81 16.80
C LEU A 220 -0.45 12.50 16.01
N ALA A 221 -1.65 11.92 15.95
CA ALA A 221 -1.90 10.74 15.14
C ALA A 221 -1.56 11.02 13.67
N VAL A 222 -0.90 10.06 13.03
CA VAL A 222 -0.55 10.18 11.62
C VAL A 222 -1.82 9.96 10.81
N LYS A 223 -2.31 11.02 10.17
CA LYS A 223 -3.44 10.97 9.23
C LYS A 223 -2.93 11.32 7.84
N LEU A 224 -2.89 10.33 6.95
CA LEU A 224 -2.40 10.53 5.59
C LEU A 224 -3.52 11.02 4.66
N VAL A 225 -4.73 10.48 4.80
CA VAL A 225 -5.91 10.95 4.07
C VAL A 225 -6.66 11.97 4.91
N HIS A 226 -7.09 13.08 4.30
CA HIS A 226 -7.91 14.06 5.00
C HIS A 226 -9.32 13.51 5.27
N ASP A 227 -9.88 13.84 6.43
CA ASP A 227 -11.22 13.39 6.84
C ASP A 227 -12.32 14.06 6.00
N THR A 228 -12.13 15.34 5.66
CA THR A 228 -13.06 16.15 4.87
C THR A 228 -12.42 16.63 3.56
N PRO A 229 -13.20 16.82 2.48
CA PRO A 229 -12.69 17.38 1.25
C PRO A 229 -12.27 18.85 1.44
N ASN A 230 -11.40 19.32 0.57
CA ASN A 230 -11.02 20.73 0.49
C ASN A 230 -12.24 21.58 0.11
N PRO A 231 -12.62 22.59 0.91
CA PRO A 231 -13.79 23.43 0.63
C PRO A 231 -13.77 24.15 -0.72
N GLU A 232 -12.58 24.46 -1.26
CA GLU A 232 -12.44 25.21 -2.52
C GLU A 232 -12.62 24.32 -3.76
N THR A 233 -12.17 23.06 -3.67
CA THR A 233 -12.07 22.16 -4.84
C THR A 233 -13.02 20.98 -4.75
N ASN A 234 -13.59 20.72 -3.57
CA ASN A 234 -14.37 19.54 -3.24
C ASN A 234 -13.61 18.21 -3.46
N LEU A 235 -12.27 18.24 -3.41
CA LEU A 235 -11.39 17.09 -3.57
C LEU A 235 -10.66 16.77 -2.25
N TYR A 236 -10.24 15.52 -2.05
CA TYR A 236 -9.46 15.12 -0.88
C TYR A 236 -7.98 15.38 -1.07
N ASN A 237 -7.27 15.74 0.01
CA ASN A 237 -5.83 15.93 0.01
C ASN A 237 -5.11 14.78 0.73
N PHE A 238 -3.86 14.55 0.35
CA PHE A 238 -3.01 13.48 0.87
C PHE A 238 -1.74 14.05 1.53
N GLU A 239 -1.52 13.77 2.81
CA GLU A 239 -0.43 14.30 3.65
C GLU A 239 0.81 13.38 3.66
N ARG A 240 1.12 12.77 2.52
CA ARG A 240 2.32 11.95 2.40
C ARG A 240 3.56 12.82 2.24
N LYS A 241 4.50 12.67 3.17
CA LYS A 241 5.84 13.25 3.05
C LYS A 241 6.65 12.45 2.02
N GLY A 242 7.09 13.11 0.97
CA GLY A 242 7.93 12.51 -0.06
C GLY A 242 8.61 13.56 -0.92
N LEU A 243 9.43 13.12 -1.87
CA LEU A 243 10.13 14.01 -2.80
C LEU A 243 9.22 14.60 -3.88
N GLN A 244 8.04 14.01 -4.08
CA GLN A 244 7.01 14.48 -5.01
C GLN A 244 5.70 14.71 -4.25
N PRO A 245 5.17 15.94 -4.22
CA PRO A 245 4.04 16.32 -3.37
C PRO A 245 2.69 16.09 -4.07
N TRP A 246 2.43 14.86 -4.53
CA TRP A 246 1.17 14.49 -5.19
C TRP A 246 -0.01 14.65 -4.24
N TYR A 247 -1.02 15.43 -4.64
CA TYR A 247 -2.25 15.71 -3.89
C TYR A 247 -2.06 16.44 -2.55
N VAL A 248 -0.87 16.98 -2.29
CA VAL A 248 -0.58 17.70 -1.04
C VAL A 248 -1.07 19.14 -1.15
N ARG A 249 -1.87 19.59 -0.17
CA ARG A 249 -2.36 20.97 -0.12
C ARG A 249 -1.21 21.95 0.13
N PRO A 250 -1.11 23.04 -0.65
CA PRO A 250 -0.15 24.10 -0.38
C PRO A 250 -0.59 24.93 0.83
N THR A 251 0.17 24.87 1.92
CA THR A 251 0.03 25.71 3.10
C THR A 251 1.34 26.46 3.34
N LEU A 252 1.32 27.50 4.18
CA LEU A 252 2.56 28.20 4.55
C LEU A 252 3.59 27.22 5.14
N TRP A 253 3.14 26.30 6.00
CA TRP A 253 3.99 25.29 6.62
C TRP A 253 4.48 24.22 5.63
N SER A 254 3.63 23.73 4.72
CA SER A 254 4.05 22.71 3.74
C SER A 254 5.02 23.27 2.68
N LYS A 255 5.02 24.59 2.48
CA LYS A 255 5.95 25.28 1.56
C LYS A 255 7.25 25.72 2.23
N TRP A 256 7.21 26.17 3.48
CA TRP A 256 8.33 26.89 4.11
C TRP A 256 8.79 26.31 5.45
N GLY A 257 8.09 25.31 6.00
CA GLY A 257 8.47 24.68 7.26
C GLY A 257 9.78 23.88 7.17
N PRO A 258 10.33 23.42 8.31
CA PRO A 258 11.60 22.67 8.35
C PRO A 258 11.60 21.42 7.46
N GLY A 259 10.47 20.71 7.40
CA GLY A 259 10.31 19.56 6.50
C GLY A 259 10.40 19.93 5.02
N ALA A 260 9.91 21.11 4.63
CA ALA A 260 9.99 21.60 3.27
C ALA A 260 11.44 21.94 2.88
N LEU A 261 12.23 22.47 3.82
CA LEU A 261 13.67 22.67 3.62
C LEU A 261 14.41 21.35 3.39
N LEU A 262 14.15 20.33 4.20
CA LEU A 262 14.75 19.00 4.02
C LEU A 262 14.38 18.40 2.65
N VAL A 263 13.11 18.47 2.25
CA VAL A 263 12.67 18.00 0.92
C VAL A 263 13.45 18.71 -0.20
N ARG A 264 13.69 20.02 -0.08
CA ARG A 264 14.49 20.78 -1.06
C ARG A 264 15.96 20.34 -1.08
N ILE A 265 16.57 20.11 0.08
CA ILE A 265 17.96 19.62 0.22
C ILE A 265 18.14 18.28 -0.51
N PHE A 266 17.16 17.37 -0.39
CA PHE A 266 17.17 16.08 -1.09
C PHE A 266 16.68 16.15 -2.55
N GLY A 267 16.56 17.35 -3.13
CA GLY A 267 16.18 17.55 -4.53
C GLY A 267 14.68 17.41 -4.84
N GLY A 268 13.87 17.17 -3.82
CA GLY A 268 12.42 17.07 -3.92
C GLY A 268 11.73 18.39 -4.24
N LYS A 269 10.40 18.33 -4.37
CA LYS A 269 9.54 19.48 -4.71
C LYS A 269 8.56 19.74 -3.59
N VAL A 270 8.32 21.01 -3.31
CA VAL A 270 7.30 21.43 -2.33
C VAL A 270 5.94 21.63 -3.03
N PRO A 271 4.81 21.50 -2.32
CA PRO A 271 3.48 21.65 -2.90
C PRO A 271 3.31 23.00 -3.64
N GLY A 272 2.72 22.95 -4.84
CA GLY A 272 2.50 24.12 -5.69
C GLY A 272 3.74 24.70 -6.39
N SER A 273 4.95 24.18 -6.16
CA SER A 273 6.18 24.70 -6.80
C SER A 273 6.28 24.46 -8.32
N ARG A 274 5.42 23.61 -8.88
CA ARG A 274 5.39 23.26 -10.31
C ARG A 274 3.98 23.49 -10.89
N GLY A 275 3.28 24.51 -10.41
CA GLY A 275 1.86 24.72 -10.72
C GLY A 275 1.05 23.48 -10.36
N ASP A 276 0.18 23.05 -11.28
CA ASP A 276 -0.75 21.94 -11.06
C ASP A 276 -0.17 20.55 -11.38
N ARG A 277 1.12 20.47 -11.70
CA ARG A 277 1.76 19.19 -12.08
C ARG A 277 1.53 18.09 -11.04
N TYR A 278 1.55 18.43 -9.76
CA TYR A 278 1.39 17.49 -8.64
C TYR A 278 -0.03 17.47 -8.05
N LEU A 279 -0.99 18.08 -8.76
CA LEU A 279 -2.40 18.11 -8.38
C LEU A 279 -2.65 18.62 -6.94
N PRO A 280 -2.13 19.81 -6.55
CA PRO A 280 -2.31 20.37 -5.21
C PRO A 280 -3.78 20.54 -4.78
N GLN A 281 -4.69 20.60 -5.74
CA GLN A 281 -6.14 20.67 -5.53
C GLN A 281 -6.71 19.42 -4.82
N GLY A 282 -6.04 18.27 -4.91
CA GLY A 282 -6.50 17.01 -4.33
C GLY A 282 -6.79 15.92 -5.38
N TYR A 283 -7.30 14.79 -4.89
CA TYR A 283 -7.75 13.64 -5.66
C TYR A 283 -9.24 13.39 -5.47
N ASP A 284 -9.80 12.65 -6.42
CA ASP A 284 -11.14 12.07 -6.36
C ASP A 284 -11.04 10.57 -6.64
N LEU A 285 -11.66 9.77 -5.77
CA LEU A 285 -11.59 8.30 -5.82
C LEU A 285 -12.22 7.73 -7.09
N MET A 286 -13.21 8.42 -7.66
CA MET A 286 -13.84 7.98 -8.90
C MET A 286 -12.93 8.15 -10.13
N THR A 287 -11.92 9.02 -10.04
CA THR A 287 -11.12 9.43 -11.19
C THR A 287 -9.61 9.22 -11.05
N ILE A 288 -9.10 8.94 -9.84
CA ILE A 288 -7.68 8.68 -9.55
C ILE A 288 -7.10 7.53 -10.39
N GLY A 289 -5.79 7.58 -10.68
CA GLY A 289 -5.10 6.59 -11.50
C GLY A 289 -4.59 7.14 -12.85
N PRO A 290 -4.27 6.25 -13.80
CA PRO A 290 -3.66 6.64 -15.07
C PRO A 290 -4.55 7.58 -15.89
N GLU A 291 -3.94 8.60 -16.52
CA GLU A 291 -4.67 9.62 -17.29
C GLU A 291 -5.67 9.05 -18.32
N PRO A 292 -5.35 7.98 -19.09
CA PRO A 292 -6.30 7.40 -20.05
C PRO A 292 -7.53 6.72 -19.42
N GLN A 293 -7.56 6.55 -18.10
CA GLN A 293 -8.66 5.94 -17.32
C GLN A 293 -9.41 6.98 -16.47
N LYS A 294 -8.98 8.25 -16.50
CA LYS A 294 -9.65 9.32 -15.76
C LYS A 294 -11.08 9.51 -16.29
N GLY A 295 -12.07 9.49 -15.41
CA GLY A 295 -13.49 9.65 -15.74
C GLY A 295 -14.14 8.47 -16.49
N LYS A 296 -13.44 7.34 -16.65
CA LYS A 296 -14.00 6.13 -17.27
C LYS A 296 -14.46 5.14 -16.21
N GLY A 297 -15.47 4.33 -16.55
CA GLY A 297 -15.98 3.27 -15.68
C GLY A 297 -16.90 3.74 -14.58
N LEU A 298 -17.41 4.98 -14.62
CA LEU A 298 -18.16 5.56 -13.50
C LEU A 298 -19.43 4.78 -13.15
N GLU A 299 -20.16 4.31 -14.16
CA GLU A 299 -21.37 3.50 -13.97
C GLU A 299 -21.05 2.11 -13.39
N GLU A 300 -20.06 1.42 -13.98
CA GLU A 300 -19.56 0.13 -13.47
C GLU A 300 -19.09 0.25 -12.01
N MET A 301 -18.35 1.31 -11.69
CA MET A 301 -17.90 1.59 -10.33
C MET A 301 -19.07 1.89 -9.38
N SER A 302 -20.08 2.65 -9.81
CA SER A 302 -21.25 2.94 -8.97
C SER A 302 -22.00 1.66 -8.59
N LEU A 303 -22.20 0.75 -9.55
CA LEU A 303 -22.84 -0.54 -9.28
C LEU A 303 -22.00 -1.40 -8.32
N ASP A 304 -20.68 -1.44 -8.53
CA ASP A 304 -19.76 -2.18 -7.64
C ASP A 304 -19.75 -1.59 -6.22
N MET A 305 -19.80 -0.26 -6.09
CA MET A 305 -19.91 0.42 -4.80
C MET A 305 -21.17 0.02 -4.03
N ASP A 306 -22.31 -0.09 -4.70
CA ASP A 306 -23.56 -0.50 -4.05
C ASP A 306 -23.48 -1.96 -3.54
N VAL A 307 -22.85 -2.85 -4.31
CA VAL A 307 -22.57 -4.23 -3.88
C VAL A 307 -21.63 -4.27 -2.68
N ILE A 308 -20.54 -3.50 -2.70
CA ILE A 308 -19.56 -3.45 -1.61
C ILE A 308 -20.20 -2.91 -0.33
N LYS A 309 -20.97 -1.82 -0.40
CA LYS A 309 -21.67 -1.26 0.77
C LYS A 309 -22.68 -2.23 1.36
N ALA A 310 -23.44 -2.94 0.51
CA ALA A 310 -24.39 -3.95 0.97
C ALA A 310 -23.67 -5.08 1.76
N ARG A 311 -22.45 -5.46 1.37
CA ARG A 311 -21.62 -6.41 2.13
C ARG A 311 -21.00 -5.80 3.39
N GLY A 312 -20.71 -4.51 3.37
CA GLY A 312 -20.11 -3.77 4.50
C GLY A 312 -20.96 -3.76 5.77
N VAL A 313 -22.28 -3.88 5.63
CA VAL A 313 -23.24 -4.00 6.75
C VAL A 313 -23.16 -5.37 7.45
N ALA A 314 -22.55 -6.39 6.81
CA ALA A 314 -22.51 -7.75 7.34
C ALA A 314 -21.52 -7.92 8.52
N THR A 315 -21.92 -8.77 9.48
CA THR A 315 -21.13 -9.20 10.64
C THR A 315 -19.89 -10.01 10.23
N CYS A 316 -18.96 -10.21 11.18
CA CYS A 316 -17.68 -10.92 11.05
C CYS A 316 -17.67 -12.00 9.94
N PRO A 317 -16.71 -11.97 8.98
CA PRO A 317 -16.70 -12.88 7.83
C PRO A 317 -16.51 -14.35 8.21
N PHE A 318 -16.08 -14.63 9.45
CA PHE A 318 -15.91 -15.98 10.01
C PHE A 318 -17.06 -16.42 10.91
N SER A 319 -18.12 -15.61 11.04
CA SER A 319 -19.30 -16.03 11.79
C SER A 319 -20.01 -17.16 11.04
N GLN A 320 -20.22 -18.29 11.70
CA GLN A 320 -20.89 -19.47 11.12
C GLN A 320 -22.36 -19.24 10.74
N ALA A 321 -22.91 -18.03 10.95
CA ALA A 321 -24.26 -17.67 10.56
C ALA A 321 -24.51 -17.73 9.04
N LYS A 322 -23.46 -17.72 8.19
CA LYS A 322 -23.58 -17.89 6.74
C LYS A 322 -23.79 -19.34 6.27
N SER A 323 -23.74 -20.34 7.16
CA SER A 323 -23.98 -21.75 6.78
C SER A 323 -25.46 -22.13 6.67
N GLY A 324 -26.39 -21.21 6.93
CA GLY A 324 -27.82 -21.40 6.70
C GLY A 324 -28.31 -20.56 5.52
N SER A 325 -28.78 -21.22 4.45
CA SER A 325 -29.33 -20.65 3.19
C SER A 325 -28.22 -20.33 2.17
N PHE A 326 -27.97 -21.13 1.15
CA PHE A 326 -28.92 -21.74 0.21
C PHE A 326 -28.61 -23.22 -0.03
N LYS A 327 -29.63 -24.08 0.13
CA LYS A 327 -29.78 -25.32 -0.62
C LYS A 327 -30.75 -25.07 -1.76
#